data_AF-A0A6J3KLN8-F1
#
_entry.id   AF-A0A6J3KLN8-F1
#
_cell.length_a   1.000
_cell.length_b   1.000
_cell.length_c   1.000
_cell.angle_alpha   90.00
_cell.angle_beta   90.00
_cell.angle_gamma   90.00
#
_symmetry.space_group_name_H-M   'P 1'
#
loop_
_entity.id
_entity.type
_entity.pdbx_description
1 polymer ?
#
loop_
_entity_poly.entity_id
_entity_poly.type
_entity_poly.pdbx_seq_one_letter_code
_entity_poly.pdbx_strand_id
1 'polypeptide(L)' 'SALLFALPLKTDATDDDCTDFQGETIRHGLMYVPGPAVCSLCVCYHSEPKWCQAIFCKPPVTCKKFRVGERCCEFEC' A
#
# COMPACT_ATOMS: atom_id res chain seq x y z
N SER A 1 3.67 -20.60 45.64
CA SER A 1 4.04 -19.29 45.09
C SER A 1 3.73 -19.32 43.60
N ALA A 2 2.60 -18.76 43.18
CA ALA A 2 2.15 -18.81 41.79
C ALA A 2 2.70 -17.60 41.04
N LEU A 3 3.62 -17.82 40.11
CA LEU A 3 4.13 -16.80 39.20
C LEU A 3 3.07 -16.53 38.13
N LEU A 4 2.31 -15.46 38.32
CA LEU A 4 1.44 -14.89 37.30
C LEU A 4 2.31 -14.12 36.29
N PHE A 5 2.63 -14.74 35.16
CA PHE A 5 3.19 -14.04 34.01
C PHE A 5 2.09 -13.18 33.39
N ALA A 6 2.09 -11.90 33.71
CA ALA A 6 1.30 -10.91 32.98
C ALA A 6 1.92 -10.74 31.59
N LEU A 7 1.31 -11.35 30.57
CA LEU A 7 1.59 -11.01 29.18
C LEU A 7 1.04 -9.60 28.93
N PRO A 8 1.86 -8.62 28.50
CA PRO A 8 1.32 -7.34 28.11
C PRO A 8 0.46 -7.56 26.85
N LEU A 9 -0.85 -7.30 26.98
CA LEU A 9 -1.73 -7.16 25.83
C LEU A 9 -1.28 -5.89 25.10
N LYS A 10 -0.42 -6.04 24.07
CA LYS A 10 -0.11 -4.95 23.15
C LYS A 10 -1.40 -4.59 22.42
N THR A 11 -2.08 -3.57 22.90
CA THR A 11 -3.10 -2.87 22.12
C THR A 11 -2.37 -2.14 21.00
N ASP A 12 -2.37 -2.74 19.82
CA ASP A 12 -1.78 -2.19 18.59
C ASP A 12 -2.68 -1.07 18.04
N ALA A 13 -2.82 -0.01 18.84
CA ALA A 13 -3.66 1.16 18.56
C ALA A 13 -2.81 2.42 18.45
N THR A 14 -1.55 2.30 18.02
CA THR A 14 -0.64 3.43 17.79
C THR A 14 -0.89 3.98 16.40
N ASP A 15 -1.17 5.29 16.28
CA ASP A 15 -1.45 5.99 15.01
C ASP A 15 -0.17 6.09 14.14
N ASP A 16 0.41 4.95 13.78
CA ASP A 16 1.71 4.87 13.12
C ASP A 16 1.58 5.16 11.64
N ASP A 17 2.44 6.07 11.18
CA ASP A 17 2.59 6.46 9.79
C ASP A 17 3.20 5.32 8.94
N CYS A 18 2.95 5.37 7.63
CA CYS A 18 3.52 4.45 6.65
C CYS A 18 4.67 5.11 5.89
N THR A 19 5.41 4.30 5.14
CA THR A 19 6.42 4.78 4.22
C THR A 19 6.04 4.40 2.80
N ASP A 20 6.08 5.34 1.87
CA ASP A 20 5.85 5.06 0.45
C ASP A 20 7.10 4.45 -0.22
N PHE A 21 7.00 4.16 -1.51
CA PHE A 21 8.09 3.56 -2.27
C PHE A 21 9.31 4.48 -2.49
N GLN A 22 9.19 5.78 -2.19
CA GLN A 22 10.26 6.77 -2.28
C GLN A 22 10.90 7.03 -0.92
N GLY A 23 10.37 6.43 0.16
CA GLY A 23 10.82 6.69 1.52
C GLY A 23 10.07 7.83 2.22
N GLU A 24 9.02 8.38 1.60
CA GLU A 24 8.24 9.48 2.16
C GLU A 24 7.25 8.99 3.21
N THR A 25 7.08 9.78 4.27
CA THR A 25 6.13 9.48 5.35
C THR A 25 4.71 9.78 4.91
N ILE A 26 3.85 8.76 4.96
CA ILE A 26 2.42 8.86 4.71
C ILE A 26 1.70 8.82 6.04
N ARG A 27 0.99 9.89 6.37
CA ARG A 27 0.27 9.96 7.65
C ARG A 27 -0.80 8.88 7.72
N HIS A 28 -0.99 8.35 8.92
CA HIS A 28 -2.10 7.44 9.20
C HIS A 28 -3.44 8.01 8.70
N GLY A 29 -4.28 7.12 8.16
CA GLY A 29 -5.60 7.44 7.62
C GLY A 29 -5.59 8.04 6.20
N LEU A 30 -4.42 8.41 5.66
CA LEU A 30 -4.31 8.92 4.29
C LEU A 30 -4.23 7.80 3.26
N MET A 31 -4.74 8.08 2.06
CA MET A 31 -4.66 7.18 0.92
C MET A 31 -3.35 7.38 0.15
N TYR A 32 -2.72 6.28 -0.28
CA TYR A 32 -1.48 6.29 -1.05
C TYR A 32 -1.34 5.04 -1.93
N VAL A 33 -0.41 5.08 -2.88
CA VAL A 33 -0.03 3.93 -3.70
C VAL A 33 1.26 3.34 -3.10
N PRO A 34 1.26 2.08 -2.62
CA PRO A 34 2.40 1.52 -1.89
C PRO A 34 3.66 1.28 -2.73
N GLY A 35 3.53 1.16 -4.06
CA GLY A 35 4.64 0.77 -4.93
C GLY A 35 4.46 1.25 -6.37
N PRO A 36 5.56 1.43 -7.12
CA PRO A 36 5.51 1.97 -8.48
C PRO A 36 4.72 1.07 -9.44
N ALA A 37 4.89 -0.26 -9.33
CA ALA A 37 4.17 -1.26 -10.13
C ALA A 37 2.81 -1.67 -9.53
N VAL A 38 2.44 -1.14 -8.36
CA VAL A 38 1.24 -1.55 -7.63
C VAL A 38 0.04 -0.75 -8.12
N CYS A 39 -0.97 -1.45 -8.65
CA CYS A 39 -2.22 -0.83 -9.11
C CYS A 39 -3.31 -0.87 -8.04
N SER A 40 -3.01 -0.37 -6.85
CA SER A 40 -3.99 -0.22 -5.78
C SER A 40 -3.77 1.05 -4.98
N LEU A 41 -4.86 1.73 -4.66
CA LEU A 41 -4.88 2.86 -3.73
C LEU A 41 -5.29 2.31 -2.35
N CYS A 42 -4.41 2.42 -1.37
CA CYS A 42 -4.59 1.89 -0.02
C CYS A 42 -4.63 3.01 1.02
N VAL A 43 -5.29 2.79 2.15
CA VAL A 43 -5.22 3.67 3.32
C VAL A 43 -4.03 3.23 4.19
N CYS A 44 -3.22 4.17 4.65
CA CYS A 44 -2.19 3.91 5.65
C CYS A 44 -2.84 3.65 7.02
N TYR A 45 -2.55 2.49 7.62
CA TYR A 45 -3.10 2.12 8.93
C TYR A 45 -2.11 1.25 9.70
N HIS A 46 -1.64 1.75 10.85
CA HIS A 46 -0.64 1.10 11.70
C HIS A 46 0.59 0.64 10.92
N SER A 47 1.25 1.57 10.21
CA SER A 47 2.41 1.32 9.32
C SER A 47 2.18 0.37 8.13
N GLU A 48 0.95 -0.10 7.93
CA GLU A 48 0.59 -1.04 6.87
C GLU A 48 -0.45 -0.47 5.89
N PRO A 49 -0.40 -0.85 4.60
CA PRO A 49 -1.47 -0.54 3.66
C PRO A 49 -2.70 -1.42 3.95
N LYS A 50 -3.86 -0.78 4.19
CA LYS A 50 -5.16 -1.44 4.42
C LYS A 50 -6.23 -0.87 3.50
N TRP A 51 -7.38 -1.58 3.43
CA TRP A 51 -8.57 -1.17 2.68
C TRP A 51 -8.26 -0.71 1.23
N CYS A 52 -7.49 -1.51 0.52
CA CYS A 52 -7.02 -1.17 -0.82
C CYS A 52 -8.12 -1.31 -1.89
N GLN A 53 -8.23 -0.30 -2.75
CA GLN A 53 -9.07 -0.33 -3.95
C GLN A 53 -8.20 -0.52 -5.20
N ALA A 54 -8.61 -1.44 -6.07
CA ALA A 54 -7.91 -1.70 -7.33
C ALA A 54 -8.05 -0.52 -8.31
N ILE A 55 -6.94 -0.21 -8.98
CA ILE A 55 -6.87 0.75 -10.08
C ILE A 55 -6.90 -0.04 -11.39
N PHE A 56 -7.89 0.22 -12.24
CA PHE A 56 -8.01 -0.43 -13.56
C PHE A 56 -7.55 0.53 -14.67
N CYS A 57 -6.53 0.12 -15.40
CA CYS A 57 -5.94 0.89 -16.49
C CYS A 57 -6.51 0.44 -17.84
N LYS A 58 -6.84 1.40 -18.72
CA LYS A 58 -7.24 1.11 -20.09
C LYS A 58 -6.00 1.15 -21.00
N PRO A 59 -5.68 0.08 -21.75
CA PRO A 59 -4.54 0.09 -22.66
C PRO A 59 -4.77 1.03 -23.85
N PRO A 60 -3.70 1.58 -24.46
CA PRO A 60 -3.78 2.44 -25.63
C PRO A 60 -4.32 1.68 -26.85
N VAL A 61 -5.29 2.28 -27.56
CA VAL A 61 -6.01 1.66 -28.69
C VAL A 61 -5.10 1.44 -29.90
N THR A 62 -4.04 2.24 -30.02
CA THR A 62 -3.11 2.24 -31.15
C THR A 62 -2.21 1.00 -31.21
N CYS A 63 -2.06 0.26 -30.11
CA CYS A 63 -1.19 -0.91 -30.05
C CYS A 63 -2.00 -2.21 -29.98
N LYS A 64 -1.83 -3.06 -31.02
CA LYS A 64 -2.49 -4.38 -31.08
C LYS A 64 -1.99 -5.35 -30.00
N LYS A 65 -0.75 -5.16 -29.57
CA LYS A 65 -0.12 -5.89 -28.47
C LYS A 65 0.62 -4.87 -27.63
N PHE A 66 0.57 -5.06 -26.32
CA PHE A 66 1.30 -4.24 -25.37
C PHE A 66 1.81 -5.13 -24.23
N ARG A 67 2.80 -4.62 -23.52
CA ARG A 67 3.26 -5.13 -22.22
C ARG A 67 3.01 -4.06 -21.17
N VAL A 68 2.87 -4.48 -19.92
CA VAL A 68 2.82 -3.54 -18.80
C VAL A 68 4.27 -3.15 -18.47
N GLY A 69 4.51 -1.86 -18.30
CA GLY A 69 5.81 -1.30 -17.94
C GLY A 69 6.12 -1.45 -16.45
N GLU A 70 7.08 -0.65 -15.96
CA GLU A 70 7.53 -0.70 -14.56
C GLU A 70 6.56 0.01 -13.62
N ARG A 71 5.74 0.92 -14.14
CA ARG A 71 4.77 1.69 -13.36
C ARG A 71 3.33 1.24 -13.63
N CYS A 72 2.45 1.39 -12.63
CA CYS A 72 1.02 1.16 -12.83
C CYS A 72 0.48 2.03 -13.97
N CYS A 73 -0.28 1.42 -14.88
CA CYS A 73 -0.81 2.02 -16.12
C CYS A 73 0.26 2.43 -17.16
N GLU A 74 1.51 2.04 -16.98
CA GLU A 74 2.52 2.15 -18.03
C GLU A 74 2.34 1.00 -19.02
N PHE A 75 2.28 1.34 -20.30
CA PHE A 75 2.10 0.37 -21.37
C PHE A 75 3.18 0.58 -22.43
N GLU A 76 3.89 -0.49 -22.72
CA GLU A 76 4.89 -0.54 -23.79
C GLU A 76 4.32 -1.27 -25.00
N CYS A 77 4.52 -0.68 -26.17
CA CYS A 77 4.30 -1.31 -27.46
C CYS A 77 5.66 -1.75 -28.03
#